data_AF-A0A0A6ZQJ3-F1
#
_entry.id   AF-A0A0A6ZQJ3-F1
#
_cell.length_a   1.000
_cell.length_b   1.000
_cell.length_c   1.000
_cell.angle_alpha   90.00
_cell.angle_beta   90.00
_cell.angle_gamma   90.00
#
_symmetry.space_group_name_H-M   'P 1'
#
loop_
_entity.id
_entity.type
_entity.pdbx_description
1 polymer ?
#
loop_
_entity_poly.entity_id
_entity_poly.type
_entity_poly.pdbx_seq_one_letter_code
_entity_poly.pdbx_strand_id
1 'polypeptide(L)'
;MLVQHPEVKHWLIVGMNDSTVLGGVRATEGQGFKAADIIGIGINGVDAVSELSKAQATGFYGSLLPSPDVHGYKSSEMLYNWVAKGVEPTKFTEVTDVVLITRDNFKEELEKKGLGGK
;
A
#
# COMPACT_ATOMS: atom_id res chain seq x y z
N MET A 1 -18.96 -7.33 11.26
CA MET A 1 -18.85 -5.88 11.05
C MET A 1 -19.94 -5.38 10.10
N LEU A 2 -19.85 -5.59 8.78
CA LEU A 2 -20.82 -5.01 7.82
C LEU A 2 -22.30 -5.33 8.13
N VAL A 3 -22.66 -6.61 8.29
CA VAL A 3 -24.04 -7.03 8.59
C VAL A 3 -24.52 -6.67 10.00
N GLN A 4 -23.60 -6.29 10.89
CA GLN A 4 -23.92 -5.86 12.26
C GLN A 4 -24.26 -4.37 12.31
N HIS A 5 -23.98 -3.63 11.24
CA HIS A 5 -24.18 -2.17 11.12
C HIS A 5 -24.98 -1.80 9.86
N PRO A 6 -26.24 -2.26 9.73
CA PRO A 6 -27.08 -1.98 8.55
C PRO A 6 -27.45 -0.49 8.38
N GLU A 7 -27.30 0.31 9.43
CA GLU A 7 -27.52 1.75 9.43
C GLU A 7 -26.46 2.52 8.66
N VAL A 8 -25.22 2.01 8.59
CA VAL A 8 -24.07 2.72 8.02
C VAL A 8 -24.19 2.80 6.49
N LYS A 9 -24.01 4.01 5.96
CA LYS A 9 -24.10 4.30 4.52
C LYS A 9 -22.75 4.49 3.84
N HIS A 10 -21.72 4.86 4.59
CA HIS A 10 -20.38 5.09 4.06
C HIS A 10 -19.34 4.46 4.98
N TRP A 11 -18.30 3.84 4.42
CA TRP A 11 -17.25 3.17 5.18
C TRP A 11 -15.87 3.74 4.90
N LEU A 12 -15.13 3.96 5.98
CA LEU A 12 -13.67 4.06 5.94
C LEU A 12 -13.09 2.70 6.30
N ILE A 13 -12.18 2.19 5.47
CA ILE A 13 -11.56 0.87 5.66
C ILE A 13 -10.11 1.07 6.07
N VAL A 14 -9.80 0.67 7.31
CA VAL A 14 -8.46 0.72 7.88
C VAL A 14 -7.86 -0.68 7.90
N GLY A 15 -6.64 -0.81 7.39
CA GLY A 15 -5.87 -2.05 7.39
C GLY A 15 -4.38 -1.75 7.28
N MET A 16 -3.53 -2.67 7.77
CA MET A 16 -2.08 -2.44 7.85
C MET A 16 -1.34 -2.55 6.51
N ASN A 17 -1.99 -3.09 5.48
CA ASN A 17 -1.43 -3.21 4.13
C ASN A 17 -2.53 -3.23 3.06
N ASP A 18 -2.11 -3.16 1.80
CA ASP A 18 -2.98 -3.18 0.62
C ASP A 18 -3.95 -4.37 0.62
N SER A 19 -3.45 -5.59 0.88
CA SER A 19 -4.29 -6.80 0.86
C SER A 19 -5.39 -6.78 1.90
N THR A 20 -5.11 -6.27 3.10
CA THR A 20 -6.10 -6.15 4.18
C THR A 20 -7.20 -5.17 3.78
N VAL A 21 -6.83 -4.01 3.24
CA VAL A 21 -7.79 -3.00 2.78
C VAL A 21 -8.59 -3.49 1.58
N LEU A 22 -7.95 -4.16 0.61
CA LEU A 22 -8.61 -4.80 -0.53
C LEU A 22 -9.64 -5.84 -0.07
N GLY A 23 -9.32 -6.67 0.92
CA GLY A 23 -10.27 -7.62 1.50
C GLY A 23 -11.51 -6.93 2.06
N GLY A 24 -11.33 -5.80 2.76
CA GLY A 24 -12.43 -4.96 3.21
C GLY A 24 -13.27 -4.39 2.04
N VAL A 25 -12.62 -3.85 1.01
CA VAL A 25 -13.30 -3.29 -0.17
C VAL A 25 -14.14 -4.38 -0.87
N ARG A 26 -13.56 -5.56 -1.12
CA ARG A 26 -14.29 -6.70 -1.72
C ARG A 26 -15.50 -7.12 -0.87
N ALA A 27 -15.37 -7.10 0.46
CA ALA A 27 -16.48 -7.41 1.34
C ALA A 27 -17.62 -6.37 1.24
N THR A 28 -17.30 -5.08 1.11
CA THR A 28 -18.30 -4.02 0.94
C THR A 28 -19.04 -4.10 -0.39
N GLU A 29 -18.34 -4.44 -1.48
CA GLU A 29 -18.96 -4.72 -2.78
C GLU A 29 -19.96 -5.88 -2.69
N GLY A 30 -19.59 -6.96 -1.99
CA GLY A 30 -20.47 -8.09 -1.73
C GLY A 30 -21.71 -7.77 -0.86
N GLN A 31 -21.70 -6.65 -0.14
CA GLN A 31 -22.85 -6.12 0.62
C GLN A 31 -23.61 -5.02 -0.14
N GLY A 32 -23.28 -4.78 -1.42
CA GLY A 32 -24.01 -3.86 -2.29
C GLY A 32 -23.64 -2.39 -2.13
N PHE A 33 -22.55 -2.06 -1.41
CA PHE A 33 -22.05 -0.69 -1.37
C PHE A 33 -21.45 -0.31 -2.73
N LYS A 34 -21.68 0.95 -3.14
CA LYS A 34 -21.06 1.51 -4.36
C LYS A 34 -19.69 2.06 -4.01
N ALA A 35 -18.80 2.14 -5.01
CA ALA A 35 -17.47 2.71 -4.85
C ALA A 35 -17.47 4.11 -4.21
N ALA A 36 -18.46 4.94 -4.54
CA ALA A 36 -18.60 6.29 -4.00
C ALA A 36 -18.85 6.35 -2.48
N ASP A 37 -19.28 5.24 -1.87
CA ASP A 37 -19.59 5.16 -0.44
C ASP A 37 -18.43 4.57 0.38
N ILE A 38 -17.33 4.20 -0.27
CA ILE A 38 -16.24 3.42 0.35
C ILE A 38 -14.90 4.11 0.10
N ILE A 39 -14.14 4.33 1.17
CA ILE A 39 -12.76 4.82 1.09
C ILE A 39 -11.85 3.87 1.87
N GLY A 40 -11.08 3.07 1.14
CA GLY A 40 -9.93 2.32 1.65
C GLY A 40 -8.63 2.89 1.11
N ILE A 41 -7.67 3.14 1.99
CA ILE A 41 -6.30 3.51 1.63
C ILE A 41 -5.36 2.44 2.17
N GLY A 42 -4.71 1.72 1.27
CA GLY A 42 -3.75 0.68 1.62
C GLY A 42 -2.37 1.21 2.01
N ILE A 43 -1.47 0.30 2.34
CA ILE A 43 -0.05 0.56 2.62
C ILE A 43 0.74 -0.54 1.90
N ASN A 44 1.78 -0.13 1.16
CA ASN A 44 2.83 -0.87 0.43
C ASN A 44 2.98 -0.27 -0.97
N GLY A 45 1.86 0.04 -1.63
CA GLY A 45 1.77 0.67 -2.93
C GLY A 45 1.95 -0.30 -4.10
N VAL A 46 2.98 -1.15 -4.05
CA VAL A 46 3.26 -2.11 -5.14
C VAL A 46 2.16 -3.17 -5.31
N ASP A 47 1.46 -3.53 -4.23
CA ASP A 47 0.37 -4.51 -4.28
C ASP A 47 -0.94 -3.88 -4.79
N ALA A 48 -1.04 -2.55 -4.74
CA ALA A 48 -2.18 -1.77 -5.21
C ALA A 48 -2.21 -1.54 -6.73
N VAL A 49 -1.10 -1.79 -7.45
CA VAL A 49 -0.96 -1.49 -8.89
C VAL A 49 -2.08 -2.11 -9.73
N SER A 50 -2.39 -3.38 -9.49
CA SER A 50 -3.44 -4.10 -10.23
C SER A 50 -4.83 -3.51 -9.99
N GLU A 51 -5.10 -3.03 -8.77
CA GLU A 51 -6.37 -2.40 -8.41
C GLU A 51 -6.49 -1.02 -9.03
N LEU A 52 -5.44 -0.20 -8.93
CA LEU A 52 -5.40 1.15 -9.49
C LEU A 52 -5.41 1.15 -11.03
N SER A 53 -4.98 0.06 -11.65
CA SER A 53 -4.98 -0.12 -13.12
C SER A 53 -6.33 -0.53 -13.70
N LYS A 54 -7.35 -0.83 -12.88
CA LYS A 54 -8.69 -1.21 -13.37
C LYS A 54 -9.32 -0.09 -14.20
N ALA A 55 -10.18 -0.44 -15.14
CA ALA A 55 -10.90 0.54 -15.97
C ALA A 55 -11.81 1.45 -15.12
N GLN A 56 -12.47 0.89 -14.11
CA GLN A 56 -13.37 1.62 -13.22
C GLN A 56 -12.72 1.82 -11.84
N ALA A 57 -13.03 2.96 -11.21
CA ALA A 57 -12.68 3.19 -9.81
C ALA A 57 -13.49 2.25 -8.89
N THR A 58 -12.87 1.85 -7.78
CA THR A 58 -13.48 1.01 -6.75
C THR A 58 -13.43 1.73 -5.40
N GLY A 59 -13.91 1.08 -4.33
CA GLY A 59 -13.75 1.61 -2.96
C GLY A 59 -12.29 1.65 -2.48
N PHE A 60 -11.35 1.04 -3.22
CA PHE A 60 -9.92 1.17 -2.96
C PHE A 60 -9.42 2.47 -3.60
N TYR A 61 -9.34 3.53 -2.78
CA TYR A 61 -9.07 4.89 -3.24
C TYR A 61 -7.60 5.10 -3.65
N GLY A 62 -6.69 4.48 -2.90
CA GLY A 62 -5.26 4.66 -3.09
C GLY A 62 -4.46 3.79 -2.14
N SER A 63 -3.14 3.97 -2.17
CA SER A 63 -2.21 3.31 -1.27
C SER A 63 -1.11 4.26 -0.87
N LEU A 64 -0.63 4.14 0.36
CA LEU A 64 0.63 4.75 0.77
C LEU A 64 1.76 3.87 0.23
N LEU A 65 2.68 4.46 -0.52
CA LEU A 65 3.88 3.83 -1.08
C LEU A 65 5.11 4.20 -0.23
N PRO A 66 5.61 3.28 0.63
CA PRO A 66 6.87 3.44 1.34
C PRO A 66 8.09 3.26 0.42
N SER A 67 9.26 2.95 0.98
CA SER A 67 10.49 2.68 0.23
C SER A 67 10.96 1.22 0.34
N PRO A 68 10.28 0.25 -0.31
CA PRO A 68 10.71 -1.15 -0.31
C PRO A 68 12.06 -1.36 -1.00
N ASP A 69 12.41 -0.49 -1.95
CA ASP A 69 13.73 -0.38 -2.57
C ASP A 69 14.83 -0.14 -1.54
N VAL A 70 14.60 0.81 -0.61
CA VAL A 70 15.53 1.11 0.49
C VAL A 70 15.59 -0.07 1.47
N HIS A 71 14.45 -0.68 1.81
CA HIS A 71 14.42 -1.80 2.75
C HIS A 71 15.29 -2.97 2.27
N GLY A 72 15.13 -3.37 1.00
CA GLY A 72 15.89 -4.47 0.42
C GLY A 72 17.37 -4.15 0.26
N TYR A 73 17.70 -2.99 -0.31
CA TYR A 73 19.09 -2.63 -0.59
C TYR A 73 19.88 -2.38 0.70
N LYS A 74 19.37 -1.52 1.59
CA LYS A 74 20.09 -1.07 2.79
C LYS A 74 20.34 -2.22 3.76
N SER A 75 19.35 -3.10 3.96
CA SER A 75 19.53 -4.28 4.83
C SER A 75 20.59 -5.24 4.27
N SER A 76 20.59 -5.47 2.95
CA SER A 76 21.57 -6.33 2.28
C SER A 76 22.98 -5.74 2.37
N GLU A 77 23.13 -4.43 2.14
CA GLU A 77 24.40 -3.72 2.27
C GLU A 77 24.93 -3.75 3.71
N MET A 78 24.07 -3.51 4.70
CA MET A 78 24.42 -3.58 6.12
C MET A 78 24.91 -4.98 6.50
N LEU A 79 24.21 -6.03 6.06
CA LEU A 79 24.61 -7.41 6.30
C LEU A 79 25.97 -7.73 5.63
N TYR A 80 26.15 -7.30 4.38
CA TYR A 80 27.41 -7.48 3.66
C TYR A 80 28.58 -6.80 4.39
N ASN A 81 28.43 -5.54 4.80
CA ASN A 81 29.47 -4.80 5.52
C ASN A 81 29.80 -5.44 6.88
N TRP A 82 28.80 -6.02 7.55
CA TRP A 82 29.04 -6.74 8.79
C TRP A 82 29.88 -8.00 8.57
N VAL A 83 29.49 -8.84 7.61
CA VAL A 83 30.17 -10.12 7.34
C VAL A 83 31.55 -9.91 6.71
N ALA A 84 31.66 -9.05 5.70
CA ALA A 84 32.88 -8.90 4.92
C ALA A 84 33.90 -7.95 5.56
N LYS A 85 33.45 -7.00 6.39
CA LYS A 85 34.31 -5.92 6.93
C LYS A 85 34.26 -5.81 8.46
N GLY A 86 33.45 -6.62 9.14
CA GLY A 86 33.30 -6.57 10.60
C GLY A 86 32.56 -5.32 11.10
N VAL A 87 31.84 -4.60 10.23
CA VAL A 87 31.13 -3.37 10.60
C VAL A 87 29.75 -3.73 11.17
N GLU A 88 29.60 -3.67 12.49
CA GLU A 88 28.32 -3.97 13.13
C GLU A 88 27.23 -2.97 12.71
N PRO A 89 26.03 -3.43 12.30
CA PRO A 89 24.93 -2.56 11.91
C PRO A 89 24.32 -1.81 13.11
N THR A 90 23.71 -0.66 12.85
CA THR A 90 22.86 0.02 13.84
C THR A 90 21.70 -0.89 14.27
N LYS A 91 21.34 -0.86 15.55
CA LYS A 91 20.25 -1.71 16.09
C LYS A 91 18.87 -1.32 15.55
N PHE A 92 18.72 -0.07 15.14
CA PHE A 92 17.46 0.47 14.64
C PHE A 92 17.72 1.41 13.47
N THR A 93 16.97 1.22 12.40
CA THR A 93 16.91 2.10 11.24
C THR A 93 15.45 2.21 10.84
N GLU A 94 14.84 3.36 11.10
CA GLU A 94 13.50 3.67 10.60
C GLU A 94 13.59 4.23 9.18
N VAL A 95 12.63 3.84 8.33
CA VAL A 95 12.47 4.38 6.99
C VAL A 95 11.13 5.09 6.96
N THR A 96 11.16 6.42 6.80
CA THR A 96 10.00 7.30 7.00
C THR A 96 9.39 7.80 5.70
N ASP A 97 10.06 7.57 4.57
CA ASP A 97 9.60 8.03 3.27
C ASP A 97 8.28 7.36 2.88
N VAL A 98 7.29 8.19 2.52
CA VAL A 98 5.97 7.72 2.10
C VAL A 98 5.36 8.74 1.14
N VAL A 99 4.68 8.24 0.11
CA VAL A 99 3.87 9.06 -0.80
C VAL A 99 2.51 8.39 -1.02
N LEU A 100 1.43 9.18 -1.06
CA LEU A 100 0.13 8.67 -1.46
C LEU A 100 0.08 8.47 -2.98
N ILE A 101 -0.17 7.24 -3.40
CA ILE A 101 -0.48 6.91 -4.78
C ILE A 101 -1.98 6.68 -4.96
N THR A 102 -2.54 7.29 -5.99
CA THR A 102 -3.93 7.12 -6.44
C THR A 102 -3.90 6.73 -7.92
N ARG A 103 -5.08 6.53 -8.51
CA ARG A 103 -5.22 6.27 -9.95
C ARG A 103 -4.56 7.33 -10.83
N ASP A 104 -4.47 8.57 -10.33
CA ASP A 104 -3.99 9.72 -11.11
C ASP A 104 -2.46 9.75 -11.23
N ASN A 105 -1.73 9.26 -10.21
CA ASN A 105 -0.28 9.44 -10.12
C ASN A 105 0.53 8.15 -9.89
N PHE A 106 -0.10 6.97 -9.69
CA PHE A 106 0.66 5.78 -9.27
C PHE A 106 1.78 5.38 -10.22
N LYS A 107 1.60 5.56 -11.54
CA LYS A 107 2.64 5.25 -12.53
C LYS A 107 3.85 6.16 -12.39
N GLU A 108 3.61 7.46 -12.26
CA GLU A 108 4.66 8.47 -12.12
C GLU A 108 5.45 8.26 -10.82
N GLU A 109 4.75 8.03 -9.70
CA GLU A 109 5.40 7.82 -8.40
C GLU A 109 6.20 6.51 -8.33
N LEU A 110 5.73 5.45 -8.99
CA LEU A 110 6.50 4.21 -9.12
C LEU A 110 7.74 4.40 -9.99
N GLU A 111 7.63 5.11 -11.11
CA GLU A 111 8.77 5.41 -11.97
C GLU A 111 9.84 6.25 -11.24
N LYS A 112 9.42 7.28 -10.48
CA LYS A 112 10.35 8.09 -9.64
C LYS A 112 11.17 7.25 -8.66
N LYS A 113 10.60 6.15 -8.16
CA LYS A 113 11.26 5.21 -7.22
C LYS A 113 12.00 4.06 -7.93
N GLY A 114 12.07 4.05 -9.27
CA GLY A 114 12.67 2.95 -10.02
C GLY A 114 11.89 1.63 -9.91
N LEU A 115 10.60 1.71 -9.54
CA LEU A 115 9.67 0.60 -9.42
C LEU A 115 8.68 0.52 -10.60
N GLY A 116 8.90 1.35 -11.64
CA GLY A 116 8.07 1.41 -12.84
C GLY A 116 8.14 0.14 -13.70
N GLY A 117 7.09 -0.11 -14.47
CA GLY A 117 6.99 -1.26 -15.38
C GLY A 117 6.46 -2.56 -14.75
N LYS A 118 5.96 -2.50 -13.52
CA LYS A 118 5.09 -3.54 -12.93
C LYS A 118 3.63 -3.18 -13.11
#